data_AF-A0A942NXS4-F1
#
_entry.id   AF-A0A942NXS4-F1
#
_cell.length_a   1.000
_cell.length_b   1.000
_cell.length_c   1.000
_cell.angle_alpha   90.00
_cell.angle_beta   90.00
_cell.angle_gamma   90.00
#
_symmetry.space_group_name_H-M   'P 1'
#
loop_
_entity.id
_entity.type
_entity.pdbx_description
1 polymer ?
#
loop_
_entity_poly.entity_id
_entity_poly.type
_entity_poly.pdbx_seq_one_letter_code
_entity_poly.pdbx_strand_id
1 'polypeptide(L)'
;MHIGKMQPASPVIRPWFLLLLLFVSARTYTQDTLSCLPEGIFFETQAQIDSFTQEFPGCKHILGGVFIQGADINNLGGLHQIESVGTELQITQCPLLTGLQGLNNLAHIGQSDAPLYGLYISDNQSLINLDGLQRLAKVDGVVSIAGNPELSELTGLNSLDSIGDFLIIFNNQKLSNLNALSALKTIGGYLIIDNNQAITTLTGLDQLDGRSILQLKLKSNSLLTHCAINSICTFLEGGGLSEIAGNASGCNSRSEIETECLSNIAGQGENELKPIFYLDDNKQIQPEASIPPGAAVILTSTYGRVIHQWISAAQPIVLANDLPAGVYVLIVATDKRIYKQLMLIGRP
;
A
#
# COMPACT_ATOMS: atom_id res chain seq x y z
N MET A 1 3.72 -56.10 38.72
CA MET A 1 3.41 -54.93 37.86
C MET A 1 3.17 -53.75 38.78
N HIS A 2 4.23 -52.96 39.01
CA HIS A 2 4.25 -51.87 39.98
C HIS A 2 3.57 -50.62 39.41
N ILE A 3 2.67 -50.04 40.21
CA ILE A 3 2.06 -48.73 39.95
C ILE A 3 2.80 -47.74 40.85
N GLY A 4 3.74 -46.99 40.27
CA GLY A 4 4.43 -45.87 40.93
C GLY A 4 3.80 -44.55 40.48
N LYS A 5 3.11 -43.88 41.39
CA LYS A 5 2.74 -42.46 41.25
C LYS A 5 4.00 -41.62 41.48
N MET A 6 4.35 -40.76 40.52
CA MET A 6 5.28 -39.64 40.75
C MET A 6 4.52 -38.32 40.61
N GLN A 7 4.60 -37.51 41.66
CA GLN A 7 4.21 -36.11 41.70
C GLN A 7 5.18 -35.23 40.88
N PRO A 8 4.74 -34.04 40.44
CA PRO A 8 5.55 -33.15 39.62
C PRO A 8 6.65 -32.45 40.45
N ALA A 9 7.84 -32.34 39.86
CA ALA A 9 8.93 -31.53 40.37
C ALA A 9 8.64 -30.04 40.13
N SER A 10 8.90 -29.23 41.14
CA SER A 10 8.83 -27.76 41.17
C SER A 10 9.84 -27.08 40.22
N PRO A 11 9.56 -25.85 39.75
CA PRO A 11 10.46 -25.11 38.87
C PRO A 11 11.67 -24.55 39.62
N VAL A 12 12.84 -24.66 39.00
CA VAL A 12 14.10 -24.08 39.47
C VAL A 12 14.06 -22.57 39.26
N ILE A 13 13.92 -21.80 40.33
CA ILE A 13 14.12 -20.35 40.35
C ILE A 13 15.63 -20.09 40.46
N ARG A 14 16.23 -19.43 39.45
CA ARG A 14 17.61 -18.92 39.52
C ARG A 14 17.58 -17.52 40.15
N PRO A 15 18.28 -17.26 41.27
CA PRO A 15 18.39 -15.93 41.84
C PRO A 15 19.47 -15.14 41.09
N TRP A 16 19.11 -14.00 40.54
CA TRP A 16 20.08 -13.04 40.00
C TRP A 16 20.74 -12.25 41.14
N PHE A 17 22.01 -11.97 40.91
CA PHE A 17 23.08 -11.52 41.81
C PHE A 17 22.79 -10.27 42.66
N LEU A 18 23.37 -10.28 43.86
CA LEU A 18 23.61 -9.12 44.74
C LEU A 18 24.43 -8.04 44.02
N LEU A 19 23.95 -6.79 44.07
CA LEU A 19 24.63 -5.61 43.56
C LEU A 19 25.60 -5.04 44.62
N LEU A 20 26.90 -5.05 44.31
CA LEU A 20 27.95 -4.43 45.11
C LEU A 20 28.15 -2.99 44.60
N LEU A 21 27.87 -2.00 45.44
CA LEU A 21 28.04 -0.57 45.14
C LEU A 21 29.53 -0.25 44.98
N LEU A 22 29.98 -0.01 43.74
CA LEU A 22 31.26 0.62 43.43
C LEU A 22 31.00 1.98 42.80
N PHE A 23 31.43 3.03 43.50
CA PHE A 23 31.51 4.39 42.98
C PHE A 23 32.47 4.42 41.79
N VAL A 24 31.93 4.49 40.58
CA VAL A 24 32.70 4.85 39.39
C VAL A 24 32.50 6.35 39.15
N SER A 25 33.62 7.05 39.12
CA SER A 25 33.77 8.46 38.74
C SER A 25 32.84 8.85 37.58
N ALA A 26 32.21 10.02 37.68
CA ALA A 26 31.48 10.65 36.58
C ALA A 26 32.37 10.76 35.33
N ARG A 27 32.29 9.76 34.46
CA ARG A 27 32.71 9.89 33.07
C ARG A 27 31.68 10.81 32.43
N THR A 28 32.14 11.92 31.88
CA THR A 28 31.38 12.63 30.86
C THR A 28 31.10 11.60 29.76
N TYR A 29 29.86 11.10 29.71
CA TYR A 29 29.39 10.32 28.58
C TYR A 29 29.48 11.23 27.37
N THR A 30 30.53 11.03 26.56
CA THR A 30 30.44 11.38 25.15
C THR A 30 29.27 10.55 24.65
N GLN A 31 28.18 11.22 24.29
CA GLN A 31 27.02 10.63 23.66
C GLN A 31 27.48 10.18 22.27
N ASP A 32 28.24 9.08 22.22
CA ASP A 32 28.33 8.28 21.01
C ASP A 32 26.89 8.04 20.62
N THR A 33 26.54 8.40 19.38
CA THR A 33 25.25 8.12 18.79
C THR A 33 25.10 6.61 18.74
N LEU A 34 24.69 6.00 19.85
CA LEU A 34 24.31 4.60 19.88
C LEU A 34 23.20 4.49 18.84
N SER A 35 23.48 3.74 17.77
CA SER A 35 22.49 3.47 16.75
C SER A 35 21.26 2.89 17.44
N CYS A 36 20.14 3.57 17.32
CA CYS A 36 18.89 3.21 17.98
C CYS A 36 18.38 1.94 17.29
N LEU A 37 18.72 0.78 17.88
CA LEU A 37 18.25 -0.55 17.51
C LEU A 37 18.45 -0.90 16.02
N PRO A 38 19.71 -1.07 15.54
CA PRO A 38 20.01 -1.46 14.15
C PRO A 38 19.43 -2.80 13.74
N GLU A 39 19.38 -3.76 14.66
CA GLU A 39 18.79 -5.09 14.43
C GLU A 39 17.26 -5.11 14.68
N GLY A 40 16.69 -3.98 15.09
CA GLY A 40 15.28 -3.89 15.47
C GLY A 40 15.00 -4.36 16.90
N ILE A 41 13.71 -4.54 17.19
CA ILE A 41 13.19 -4.91 18.51
C ILE A 41 11.91 -5.73 18.39
N PHE A 42 11.75 -6.70 19.30
CA PHE A 42 10.54 -7.52 19.41
C PHE A 42 9.89 -7.29 20.79
N PHE A 43 8.59 -6.99 20.79
CA PHE A 43 7.75 -6.88 21.98
C PHE A 43 6.76 -8.05 22.03
N GLU A 44 6.94 -8.94 23.02
CA GLU A 44 6.05 -10.07 23.32
C GLU A 44 5.09 -9.78 24.48
N THR A 45 5.39 -8.76 25.29
CA THR A 45 4.66 -8.44 26.53
C THR A 45 4.41 -6.96 26.69
N GLN A 46 3.35 -6.60 27.42
CA GLN A 46 3.07 -5.19 27.74
C GLN A 46 4.22 -4.58 28.57
N ALA A 47 4.84 -5.36 29.46
CA ALA A 47 5.94 -4.89 30.30
C ALA A 47 7.14 -4.38 29.50
N GLN A 48 7.47 -5.02 28.36
CA GLN A 48 8.57 -4.58 27.49
C GLN A 48 8.25 -3.24 26.81
N ILE A 49 6.98 -3.04 26.40
CA ILE A 49 6.55 -1.75 25.86
C ILE A 49 6.67 -0.68 26.94
N ASP A 50 6.16 -0.95 28.15
CA ASP A 50 6.16 0.00 29.26
C ASP A 50 7.58 0.41 29.70
N SER A 51 8.54 -0.51 29.61
CA SER A 51 9.95 -0.25 29.96
C SER A 51 10.76 0.42 28.84
N PHE A 52 10.23 0.50 27.60
CA PHE A 52 11.01 0.94 26.43
C PHE A 52 11.73 2.29 26.62
N THR A 53 11.04 3.30 27.16
CA THR A 53 11.64 4.63 27.39
C THR A 53 12.75 4.64 28.43
N GLN A 54 12.75 3.68 29.36
CA GLN A 54 13.79 3.52 30.39
C GLN A 54 15.00 2.75 29.84
N GLU A 55 14.75 1.73 29.01
CA GLU A 55 15.78 0.89 28.40
C GLU A 55 16.49 1.59 27.24
N PHE A 56 15.76 2.37 26.45
CA PHE A 56 16.26 3.07 25.26
C PHE A 56 15.95 4.58 25.33
N PRO A 57 16.51 5.30 26.33
CA PRO A 57 16.23 6.72 26.50
C PRO A 57 16.68 7.53 25.29
N GLY A 58 15.76 8.29 24.69
CA GLY A 58 16.04 9.15 23.53
C GLY A 58 16.14 8.42 22.18
N CYS A 59 15.87 7.11 22.14
CA CYS A 59 15.79 6.32 20.91
C CYS A 59 14.52 6.71 20.14
N LYS A 60 14.66 7.63 19.17
CA LYS A 60 13.55 8.14 18.34
C LYS A 60 13.46 7.51 16.96
N HIS A 61 14.59 7.06 16.42
CA HIS A 61 14.70 6.54 15.06
C HIS A 61 15.21 5.11 15.12
N ILE A 62 14.31 4.14 15.19
CA ILE A 62 14.68 2.73 15.20
C ILE A 62 15.19 2.39 13.79
N LEU A 63 16.42 1.92 13.68
CA LEU A 63 17.05 1.63 12.40
C LEU A 63 16.60 0.28 11.81
N GLY A 64 16.32 -0.71 12.66
CA GLY A 64 15.78 -2.00 12.25
C GLY A 64 14.25 -2.04 12.26
N GLY A 65 13.71 -3.26 12.40
CA GLY A 65 12.28 -3.52 12.45
C GLY A 65 11.70 -3.43 13.86
N VAL A 66 10.41 -3.19 13.97
CA VAL A 66 9.65 -3.22 15.21
C VAL A 66 8.57 -4.28 15.07
N PHE A 67 8.65 -5.32 15.90
CA PHE A 67 7.70 -6.43 15.89
C PHE A 67 6.92 -6.42 17.21
N ILE A 68 5.61 -6.33 17.14
CA ILE A 68 4.72 -6.28 18.31
C ILE A 68 3.72 -7.41 18.20
N GLN A 69 3.85 -8.38 19.10
CA GLN A 69 3.01 -9.57 19.11
C GLN A 69 2.91 -10.14 20.53
N GLY A 70 1.78 -9.93 21.21
CA GLY A 70 1.64 -10.36 22.60
C GLY A 70 0.19 -10.40 23.07
N ALA A 71 -0.16 -11.45 23.82
CA ALA A 71 -1.52 -11.68 24.29
C ALA A 71 -1.97 -10.67 25.36
N ASP A 72 -1.04 -10.07 26.10
CA ASP A 72 -1.29 -9.09 27.17
C ASP A 72 -1.11 -7.63 26.70
N ILE A 73 -0.59 -7.41 25.49
CA ILE A 73 -0.38 -6.07 24.92
C ILE A 73 -1.75 -5.42 24.65
N ASN A 74 -2.01 -4.33 25.37
CA ASN A 74 -3.26 -3.58 25.35
C ASN A 74 -3.07 -2.09 25.02
N ASN A 75 -1.83 -1.58 25.05
CA ASN A 75 -1.51 -0.22 24.63
C ASN A 75 -0.05 -0.11 24.17
N LEU A 76 0.27 0.93 23.39
CA LEU A 76 1.62 1.20 22.87
C LEU A 76 2.28 2.42 23.54
N GLY A 77 1.79 2.86 24.71
CA GLY A 77 2.14 4.15 25.31
C GLY A 77 3.63 4.35 25.55
N GLY A 78 4.38 3.28 25.82
CA GLY A 78 5.84 3.32 25.96
C GLY A 78 6.61 3.67 24.68
N LEU A 79 5.96 3.63 23.52
CA LEU A 79 6.59 3.91 22.21
C LEU A 79 6.43 5.36 21.74
N HIS A 80 5.88 6.26 22.56
CA HIS A 80 5.55 7.65 22.19
C HIS A 80 6.73 8.49 21.69
N GLN A 81 7.97 8.10 21.98
CA GLN A 81 9.17 8.79 21.50
C GLN A 81 9.58 8.40 20.08
N ILE A 82 8.99 7.35 19.48
CA ILE A 82 9.37 6.87 18.15
C ILE A 82 8.83 7.81 17.07
N GLU A 83 9.75 8.26 16.22
CA GLU A 83 9.52 9.15 15.09
C GLU A 83 9.71 8.42 13.74
N SER A 84 10.56 7.39 13.68
CA SER A 84 10.71 6.55 12.48
C SER A 84 11.14 5.11 12.78
N VAL A 85 10.79 4.20 11.87
CA VAL A 85 11.22 2.79 11.85
C VAL A 85 11.90 2.49 10.51
N GLY A 86 13.10 1.92 10.54
CA GLY A 86 13.97 1.84 9.36
C GLY A 86 13.65 0.69 8.40
N THR A 87 13.04 -0.40 8.87
CA THR A 87 12.57 -1.48 7.98
C THR A 87 11.05 -1.61 8.05
N GLU A 88 10.55 -2.40 8.98
CA GLU A 88 9.15 -2.76 9.09
C GLU A 88 8.59 -2.51 10.48
N LEU A 89 7.33 -2.09 10.54
CA LEU A 89 6.52 -2.11 11.75
C LEU A 89 5.45 -3.19 11.58
N GLN A 90 5.58 -4.27 12.35
CA GLN A 90 4.58 -5.34 12.40
C GLN A 90 3.84 -5.29 13.74
N ILE A 91 2.51 -5.17 13.70
CA ILE A 91 1.63 -5.24 14.86
C ILE A 91 0.63 -6.35 14.61
N THR A 92 0.88 -7.51 15.22
CA THR A 92 0.14 -8.73 14.92
C THR A 92 -0.29 -9.47 16.17
N GLN A 93 -1.44 -10.14 16.14
CA GLN A 93 -1.92 -10.99 17.24
C GLN A 93 -1.88 -10.32 18.63
N CYS A 94 -2.27 -9.04 18.71
CA CYS A 94 -2.47 -8.31 19.96
C CYS A 94 -3.98 -8.22 20.27
N PRO A 95 -4.60 -9.28 20.84
CA PRO A 95 -6.06 -9.39 20.95
C PRO A 95 -6.70 -8.37 21.88
N LEU A 96 -5.94 -7.69 22.75
CA LEU A 96 -6.43 -6.67 23.68
C LEU A 96 -6.21 -5.24 23.18
N LEU A 97 -5.46 -5.07 22.08
CA LEU A 97 -5.14 -3.75 21.54
C LEU A 97 -6.34 -3.19 20.77
N THR A 98 -6.81 -2.00 21.16
CA THR A 98 -8.01 -1.36 20.57
C THR A 98 -7.70 -0.19 19.64
N GLY A 99 -6.49 0.36 19.74
CA GLY A 99 -5.92 1.40 18.89
C GLY A 99 -4.39 1.41 19.03
N LEU A 100 -3.72 2.33 18.34
CA LEU A 100 -2.26 2.39 18.25
C LEU A 100 -1.67 3.60 19.00
N GLN A 101 -2.41 4.12 19.99
CA GLN A 101 -2.01 5.27 20.78
C GLN A 101 -0.69 4.97 21.49
N GLY A 102 0.26 5.90 21.35
CA GLY A 102 1.66 5.68 21.64
C GLY A 102 2.54 5.68 20.40
N LEU A 103 1.99 5.60 19.17
CA LEU A 103 2.76 5.82 17.94
C LEU A 103 2.59 7.23 17.35
N ASN A 104 2.01 8.17 18.10
CA ASN A 104 1.57 9.48 17.62
C ASN A 104 2.66 10.36 17.00
N ASN A 105 3.94 10.05 17.22
CA ASN A 105 5.08 10.76 16.65
C ASN A 105 5.68 10.06 15.42
N LEU A 106 5.25 8.84 15.11
CA LEU A 106 5.75 8.06 13.98
C LEU A 106 5.36 8.76 12.67
N ALA A 107 6.36 9.26 11.95
CA ALA A 107 6.18 10.01 10.72
C ALA A 107 6.56 9.21 9.47
N HIS A 108 7.42 8.21 9.61
CA HIS A 108 8.01 7.48 8.48
C HIS A 108 8.37 6.03 8.82
N ILE A 109 8.09 5.11 7.90
CA ILE A 109 8.52 3.71 7.94
C ILE A 109 9.27 3.38 6.66
N GLY A 110 10.44 2.75 6.80
CA GLY A 110 11.32 2.31 5.73
C GLY A 110 12.37 3.36 5.39
N GLN A 111 13.66 3.01 5.53
CA GLN A 111 14.85 3.78 5.16
C GLN A 111 16.04 2.88 4.79
N SER A 112 15.85 1.57 4.78
CA SER A 112 16.92 0.57 4.66
C SER A 112 16.88 -0.11 3.30
N ASP A 113 18.04 -0.50 2.77
CA ASP A 113 18.20 -1.34 1.56
C ASP A 113 17.68 -2.78 1.77
N ALA A 114 16.89 -3.01 2.82
CA ALA A 114 16.32 -4.30 3.17
C ALA A 114 15.29 -4.75 2.11
N PRO A 115 15.22 -6.04 1.78
CA PRO A 115 14.30 -6.55 0.77
C PRO A 115 12.83 -6.56 1.20
N LEU A 116 12.55 -6.39 2.50
CA LEU A 116 11.22 -6.31 3.08
C LEU A 116 11.18 -5.12 4.06
N TYR A 117 10.26 -4.20 3.82
CA TYR A 117 10.04 -3.00 4.62
C TYR A 117 8.58 -2.57 4.43
N GLY A 118 7.96 -2.03 5.49
CA GLY A 118 6.54 -1.71 5.43
C GLY A 118 5.81 -1.67 6.77
N LEU A 119 4.53 -1.36 6.70
CA LEU A 119 3.58 -1.39 7.81
C LEU A 119 2.67 -2.61 7.67
N TYR A 120 2.68 -3.49 8.66
CA TYR A 120 1.84 -4.68 8.69
C TYR A 120 1.01 -4.68 9.98
N ILE A 121 -0.32 -4.59 9.84
CA ILE A 121 -1.26 -4.60 10.96
C ILE A 121 -2.25 -5.73 10.72
N SER A 122 -2.11 -6.82 11.48
CA SER A 122 -2.89 -8.03 11.20
C SER A 122 -3.35 -8.80 12.42
N ASP A 123 -4.48 -9.50 12.30
CA ASP A 123 -4.96 -10.43 13.32
C ASP A 123 -5.12 -9.82 14.73
N ASN A 124 -5.39 -8.51 14.82
CA ASN A 124 -5.66 -7.82 16.08
C ASN A 124 -7.17 -7.80 16.34
N GLN A 125 -7.64 -8.79 17.09
CA GLN A 125 -9.07 -9.11 17.25
C GLN A 125 -9.92 -7.94 17.77
N SER A 126 -9.36 -7.05 18.58
CA SER A 126 -10.08 -5.93 19.21
C SER A 126 -9.73 -4.57 18.62
N LEU A 127 -8.90 -4.49 17.58
CA LEU A 127 -8.45 -3.23 16.99
C LEU A 127 -9.60 -2.57 16.24
N ILE A 128 -10.00 -1.36 16.66
CA ILE A 128 -11.19 -0.67 16.13
C ILE A 128 -10.79 0.37 15.08
N ASN A 129 -9.65 1.02 15.27
CA ASN A 129 -9.10 2.03 14.38
C ASN A 129 -7.56 2.05 14.45
N LEU A 130 -6.92 2.95 13.70
CA LEU A 130 -5.47 3.12 13.64
C LEU A 130 -5.00 4.41 14.35
N ASP A 131 -5.80 4.93 15.29
CA ASP A 131 -5.45 6.13 16.02
C ASP A 131 -4.12 5.94 16.74
N GLY A 132 -3.21 6.88 16.51
CA GLY A 132 -1.80 6.73 16.84
C GLY A 132 -0.92 6.94 15.62
N LEU A 133 -1.41 6.70 14.40
CA LEU A 133 -0.62 6.90 13.17
C LEU A 133 -0.82 8.28 12.52
N GLN A 134 -1.41 9.26 13.22
CA GLN A 134 -1.87 10.52 12.60
C GLN A 134 -0.76 11.33 11.91
N ARG A 135 0.51 11.11 12.26
CA ARG A 135 1.67 11.81 11.65
C ARG A 135 2.37 10.98 10.58
N LEU A 136 1.99 9.72 10.38
CA LEU A 136 2.61 8.82 9.40
C LEU A 136 2.31 9.35 8.01
N ALA A 137 3.31 9.98 7.40
CA ALA A 137 3.17 10.63 6.11
C ALA A 137 3.62 9.73 4.96
N LYS A 138 4.53 8.80 5.23
CA LYS A 138 5.16 7.97 4.21
C LYS A 138 5.49 6.59 4.73
N VAL A 139 5.26 5.59 3.88
CA VAL A 139 5.78 4.23 4.04
C VAL A 139 6.52 3.89 2.76
N ASP A 140 7.81 3.63 2.84
CA ASP A 140 8.62 3.39 1.65
C ASP A 140 8.31 2.04 1.00
N GLY A 141 7.74 1.08 1.74
CA GLY A 141 7.43 -0.27 1.23
C GLY A 141 5.94 -0.58 1.23
N VAL A 142 5.58 -1.75 1.76
CA VAL A 142 4.20 -2.27 1.77
C VAL A 142 3.38 -1.64 2.90
N VAL A 143 2.10 -1.37 2.67
CA VAL A 143 1.11 -1.18 3.73
C VAL A 143 0.10 -2.31 3.64
N SER A 144 0.06 -3.17 4.65
CA SER A 144 -0.85 -4.31 4.74
C SER A 144 -1.68 -4.25 6.01
N ILE A 145 -3.00 -4.16 5.84
CA ILE A 145 -3.98 -4.12 6.93
C ILE A 145 -4.92 -5.30 6.72
N ALA A 146 -4.73 -6.36 7.50
CA ALA A 146 -5.32 -7.66 7.19
C ALA A 146 -5.92 -8.39 8.39
N GLY A 147 -7.17 -8.85 8.30
CA GLY A 147 -7.73 -9.74 9.31
C GLY A 147 -7.98 -9.08 10.68
N ASN A 148 -8.34 -7.79 10.71
CA ASN A 148 -8.74 -7.10 11.93
C ASN A 148 -10.28 -6.99 11.94
N PRO A 149 -11.02 -7.93 12.56
CA PRO A 149 -12.46 -8.06 12.38
C PRO A 149 -13.27 -6.90 13.01
N GLU A 150 -12.73 -6.24 14.03
CA GLU A 150 -13.35 -5.09 14.69
C GLU A 150 -12.99 -3.75 14.05
N LEU A 151 -12.02 -3.74 13.12
CA LEU A 151 -11.53 -2.52 12.47
C LEU A 151 -12.63 -1.97 11.56
N SER A 152 -13.18 -0.80 11.92
CA SER A 152 -14.32 -0.19 11.22
C SER A 152 -13.93 1.01 10.34
N GLU A 153 -12.76 1.59 10.63
CA GLU A 153 -12.21 2.77 9.97
C GLU A 153 -10.67 2.74 9.98
N LEU A 154 -10.05 3.45 9.03
CA LEU A 154 -8.59 3.62 8.94
C LEU A 154 -8.12 4.94 9.57
N THR A 155 -8.96 5.57 10.39
CA THR A 155 -8.63 6.81 11.10
C THR A 155 -7.30 6.66 11.83
N GLY A 156 -6.40 7.61 11.60
CA GLY A 156 -4.97 7.45 11.87
C GLY A 156 -4.13 7.63 10.62
N LEU A 157 -4.56 7.15 9.45
CA LEU A 157 -3.78 7.25 8.20
C LEU A 157 -4.00 8.55 7.41
N ASN A 158 -4.66 9.54 8.02
CA ASN A 158 -5.08 10.80 7.39
C ASN A 158 -3.96 11.63 6.76
N SER A 159 -2.71 11.42 7.18
CA SER A 159 -1.53 12.12 6.65
C SER A 159 -0.74 11.30 5.62
N LEU A 160 -1.10 10.03 5.39
CA LEU A 160 -0.33 9.13 4.54
C LEU A 160 -0.44 9.57 3.08
N ASP A 161 0.66 10.08 2.53
CA ASP A 161 0.76 10.69 1.20
C ASP A 161 1.29 9.71 0.15
N SER A 162 2.18 8.80 0.55
CA SER A 162 2.82 7.86 -0.39
C SER A 162 3.13 6.51 0.23
N ILE A 163 2.91 5.45 -0.56
CA ILE A 163 3.31 4.07 -0.30
C ILE A 163 4.27 3.66 -1.42
N GLY A 164 5.48 3.19 -1.12
CA GLY A 164 6.43 2.88 -2.19
C GLY A 164 6.18 1.54 -2.89
N ASP A 165 5.47 0.60 -2.25
CA ASP A 165 5.09 -0.68 -2.88
C ASP A 165 3.57 -0.89 -2.88
N PHE A 166 3.07 -1.88 -2.15
CA PHE A 166 1.69 -2.37 -2.26
C PHE A 166 0.81 -1.79 -1.15
N LEU A 167 -0.42 -1.42 -1.50
CA LEU A 167 -1.49 -1.19 -0.53
C LEU A 167 -2.41 -2.41 -0.52
N ILE A 168 -2.45 -3.11 0.61
CA ILE A 168 -3.22 -4.32 0.81
C ILE A 168 -4.20 -4.10 1.97
N ILE A 169 -5.50 -4.14 1.66
CA ILE A 169 -6.58 -4.07 2.63
C ILE A 169 -7.40 -5.35 2.45
N PHE A 170 -7.28 -6.27 3.41
CA PHE A 170 -7.80 -7.63 3.27
C PHE A 170 -8.57 -8.10 4.50
N ASN A 171 -9.75 -8.69 4.30
CA ASN A 171 -10.46 -9.40 5.38
C ASN A 171 -10.73 -8.55 6.64
N ASN A 172 -11.01 -7.25 6.50
CA ASN A 172 -11.46 -6.39 7.61
C ASN A 172 -12.97 -6.23 7.50
N GLN A 173 -13.72 -7.15 8.12
CA GLN A 173 -15.15 -7.32 7.84
C GLN A 173 -16.03 -6.11 8.20
N LYS A 174 -15.64 -5.32 9.21
CA LYS A 174 -16.35 -4.11 9.63
C LYS A 174 -15.87 -2.83 8.96
N LEU A 175 -14.78 -2.88 8.19
CA LEU A 175 -14.22 -1.69 7.54
C LEU A 175 -15.20 -1.19 6.48
N SER A 176 -15.71 0.03 6.66
CA SER A 176 -16.84 0.54 5.88
C SER A 176 -16.46 1.55 4.78
N ASN A 177 -15.33 2.22 4.95
CA ASN A 177 -14.86 3.27 4.04
C ASN A 177 -13.33 3.44 4.14
N LEU A 178 -12.76 4.19 3.19
CA LEU A 178 -11.33 4.45 3.07
C LEU A 178 -11.01 5.95 3.21
N ASN A 179 -11.90 6.75 3.82
CA ASN A 179 -11.78 8.21 3.85
C ASN A 179 -10.48 8.73 4.48
N ALA A 180 -9.92 7.96 5.44
CA ALA A 180 -8.64 8.29 6.04
C ALA A 180 -7.46 8.23 5.06
N LEU A 181 -7.62 7.64 3.87
CA LEU A 181 -6.60 7.62 2.82
C LEU A 181 -6.72 8.80 1.84
N SER A 182 -7.56 9.80 2.11
CA SER A 182 -7.80 10.95 1.22
C SER A 182 -6.57 11.79 0.87
N ALA A 183 -5.49 11.69 1.65
CA ALA A 183 -4.21 12.33 1.37
C ALA A 183 -3.29 11.49 0.46
N LEU A 184 -3.57 10.20 0.25
CA LEU A 184 -2.71 9.28 -0.48
C LEU A 184 -2.69 9.63 -1.97
N LYS A 185 -1.51 9.99 -2.48
CA LYS A 185 -1.29 10.42 -3.86
C LYS A 185 -0.68 9.34 -4.73
N THR A 186 0.18 8.48 -4.18
CA THR A 186 0.92 7.50 -4.98
C THR A 186 1.08 6.17 -4.26
N ILE A 187 0.94 5.08 -5.01
CA ILE A 187 1.47 3.77 -4.64
C ILE A 187 2.48 3.33 -5.71
N GLY A 188 3.53 2.61 -5.37
CA GLY A 188 4.48 2.12 -6.38
C GLY A 188 4.15 0.75 -6.96
N GLY A 189 3.15 0.06 -6.42
CA GLY A 189 2.78 -1.28 -6.84
C GLY A 189 1.28 -1.57 -6.86
N TYR A 190 0.88 -2.63 -6.16
CA TYR A 190 -0.46 -3.21 -6.32
C TYR A 190 -1.44 -2.56 -5.35
N LEU A 191 -2.63 -2.26 -5.85
CA LEU A 191 -3.79 -1.90 -5.03
C LEU A 191 -4.65 -3.15 -4.86
N ILE A 192 -4.68 -3.69 -3.64
CA ILE A 192 -5.45 -4.89 -3.30
C ILE A 192 -6.49 -4.51 -2.24
N ILE A 193 -7.76 -4.58 -2.62
CA ILE A 193 -8.90 -4.42 -1.73
C ILE A 193 -9.76 -5.67 -1.90
N ASP A 194 -9.63 -6.61 -0.97
CA ASP A 194 -10.25 -7.93 -1.09
C ASP A 194 -10.92 -8.38 0.22
N ASN A 195 -12.13 -8.93 0.11
CA ASN A 195 -12.87 -9.51 1.23
C ASN A 195 -13.16 -8.54 2.39
N ASN A 196 -13.43 -7.27 2.11
CA ASN A 196 -13.88 -6.29 3.11
C ASN A 196 -15.39 -6.05 2.91
N GLN A 197 -16.20 -6.88 3.58
CA GLN A 197 -17.64 -7.00 3.30
C GLN A 197 -18.44 -5.72 3.58
N ALA A 198 -18.00 -4.88 4.52
CA ALA A 198 -18.68 -3.63 4.86
C ALA A 198 -18.32 -2.44 3.96
N ILE A 199 -17.28 -2.53 3.11
CA ILE A 199 -16.90 -1.42 2.22
C ILE A 199 -18.00 -1.22 1.18
N THR A 200 -18.55 -0.01 1.14
CA THR A 200 -19.60 0.37 0.17
C THR A 200 -19.09 1.29 -0.94
N THR A 201 -17.97 1.98 -0.68
CA THR A 201 -17.35 2.94 -1.58
C THR A 201 -15.82 2.90 -1.47
N LEU A 202 -15.14 3.25 -2.56
CA LEU A 202 -13.69 3.52 -2.57
C LEU A 202 -13.35 5.00 -2.33
N THR A 203 -14.34 5.84 -1.99
CA THR A 203 -14.11 7.24 -1.58
C THR A 203 -13.00 7.32 -0.53
N GLY A 204 -12.12 8.30 -0.70
CA GLY A 204 -10.87 8.41 0.03
C GLY A 204 -9.66 7.99 -0.81
N LEU A 205 -9.84 7.26 -1.90
CA LEU A 205 -8.77 6.99 -2.87
C LEU A 205 -8.85 7.88 -4.12
N ASP A 206 -9.70 8.91 -4.12
CA ASP A 206 -9.96 9.76 -5.29
C ASP A 206 -8.72 10.55 -5.75
N GLN A 207 -7.84 10.90 -4.80
CA GLN A 207 -6.60 11.67 -5.04
C GLN A 207 -5.40 10.80 -5.42
N LEU A 208 -5.52 9.47 -5.32
CA LEU A 208 -4.48 8.56 -5.75
C LEU A 208 -4.30 8.67 -7.27
N ASP A 209 -3.08 8.91 -7.74
CA ASP A 209 -2.79 8.87 -9.17
C ASP A 209 -2.98 7.44 -9.69
N GLY A 210 -4.05 7.21 -10.45
CA GLY A 210 -4.33 5.92 -11.07
C GLY A 210 -3.20 5.40 -11.97
N ARG A 211 -2.30 6.27 -12.45
CA ARG A 211 -1.12 5.90 -13.23
C ARG A 211 0.00 5.28 -12.39
N SER A 212 -0.01 5.51 -11.07
CA SER A 212 0.95 4.93 -10.13
C SER A 212 0.62 3.47 -9.79
N ILE A 213 -0.64 3.07 -9.93
CA ILE A 213 -1.10 1.70 -9.70
C ILE A 213 -0.54 0.77 -10.80
N LEU A 214 0.19 -0.28 -10.41
CA LEU A 214 0.70 -1.28 -11.36
C LEU A 214 -0.33 -2.38 -11.66
N GLN A 215 -1.07 -2.80 -10.65
CA GLN A 215 -2.12 -3.82 -10.77
C GLN A 215 -3.23 -3.56 -9.75
N LEU A 216 -4.47 -3.78 -10.17
CA LEU A 216 -5.65 -3.67 -9.31
C LEU A 216 -6.22 -5.06 -9.02
N LYS A 217 -6.43 -5.37 -7.75
CA LYS A 217 -7.27 -6.48 -7.32
C LYS A 217 -8.39 -5.93 -6.45
N LEU A 218 -9.61 -5.97 -6.97
CA LEU A 218 -10.81 -5.49 -6.30
C LEU A 218 -11.83 -6.62 -6.26
N LYS A 219 -11.81 -7.43 -5.19
CA LYS A 219 -12.59 -8.66 -5.14
C LYS A 219 -13.34 -8.86 -3.84
N SER A 220 -14.44 -9.61 -3.90
CA SER A 220 -15.13 -10.11 -2.69
C SER A 220 -15.59 -9.01 -1.71
N ASN A 221 -15.75 -7.77 -2.15
CA ASN A 221 -16.30 -6.67 -1.34
C ASN A 221 -17.79 -6.56 -1.66
N SER A 222 -18.59 -7.46 -1.07
CA SER A 222 -19.97 -7.73 -1.51
C SER A 222 -20.93 -6.54 -1.43
N LEU A 223 -20.63 -5.50 -0.65
CA LEU A 223 -21.44 -4.27 -0.56
C LEU A 223 -20.87 -3.09 -1.37
N LEU A 224 -19.72 -3.27 -2.02
CA LEU A 224 -19.07 -2.20 -2.79
C LEU A 224 -19.86 -1.89 -4.06
N THR A 225 -20.48 -0.72 -4.08
CA THR A 225 -21.33 -0.21 -5.17
C THR A 225 -20.74 1.03 -5.84
N HIS A 226 -19.84 1.75 -5.17
CA HIS A 226 -19.26 3.00 -5.66
C HIS A 226 -17.73 2.87 -5.76
N CYS A 227 -17.23 2.41 -6.90
CA CYS A 227 -15.80 2.16 -7.13
C CYS A 227 -15.25 2.88 -8.37
N ALA A 228 -16.10 3.47 -9.21
CA ALA A 228 -15.71 4.28 -10.36
C ALA A 228 -15.24 5.69 -9.94
N ILE A 229 -14.28 5.73 -9.02
CA ILE A 229 -13.61 6.94 -8.57
C ILE A 229 -12.47 7.33 -9.54
N ASN A 230 -12.01 8.58 -9.47
CA ASN A 230 -11.02 9.13 -10.40
C ASN A 230 -9.76 8.26 -10.57
N SER A 231 -9.21 7.74 -9.48
CA SER A 231 -8.01 6.89 -9.49
C SER A 231 -8.23 5.56 -10.22
N ILE A 232 -9.36 4.90 -9.98
CA ILE A 232 -9.72 3.64 -10.63
C ILE A 232 -10.05 3.86 -12.11
N CYS A 233 -10.79 4.92 -12.45
CA CYS A 233 -11.07 5.26 -13.84
C CYS A 233 -9.79 5.56 -14.63
N THR A 234 -8.90 6.38 -14.07
CA THR A 234 -7.59 6.70 -14.68
C THR A 234 -6.76 5.43 -14.92
N PHE A 235 -6.75 4.51 -13.96
CA PHE A 235 -6.03 3.23 -14.08
C PHE A 235 -6.60 2.34 -15.20
N LEU A 236 -7.92 2.17 -15.25
CA LEU A 236 -8.59 1.30 -16.23
C LEU A 236 -8.52 1.88 -17.65
N GLU A 237 -8.72 3.19 -17.80
CA GLU A 237 -8.56 3.90 -19.08
C GLU A 237 -7.14 3.75 -19.64
N GLY A 238 -6.15 3.72 -18.75
CA GLY A 238 -4.75 3.44 -19.05
C GLY A 238 -4.44 1.97 -19.39
N GLY A 239 -5.45 1.10 -19.48
CA GLY A 239 -5.27 -0.31 -19.82
C GLY A 239 -4.65 -1.15 -18.71
N GLY A 240 -4.71 -0.68 -17.46
CA GLY A 240 -4.13 -1.38 -16.31
C GLY A 240 -4.66 -2.81 -16.13
N LEU A 241 -3.83 -3.71 -15.61
CA LEU A 241 -4.19 -5.10 -15.34
C LEU A 241 -5.06 -5.18 -14.09
N SER A 242 -6.24 -5.78 -14.21
CA SER A 242 -7.24 -5.78 -13.13
C SER A 242 -7.86 -7.15 -12.91
N GLU A 243 -7.98 -7.56 -11.66
CA GLU A 243 -8.87 -8.64 -11.22
C GLU A 243 -10.05 -8.03 -10.46
N ILE A 244 -11.23 -8.00 -11.09
CA ILE A 244 -12.45 -7.43 -10.52
C ILE A 244 -13.55 -8.49 -10.57
N ALA A 245 -14.02 -8.94 -9.40
CA ALA A 245 -15.09 -9.93 -9.29
C ALA A 245 -15.62 -10.05 -7.86
N GLY A 246 -16.90 -10.38 -7.70
CA GLY A 246 -17.50 -10.66 -6.39
C GLY A 246 -17.77 -9.40 -5.57
N ASN A 247 -17.99 -8.27 -6.23
CA ASN A 247 -18.44 -7.03 -5.60
C ASN A 247 -19.92 -6.79 -5.93
N ALA A 248 -20.52 -5.71 -5.45
CA ALA A 248 -21.90 -5.37 -5.82
C ALA A 248 -21.99 -4.85 -7.26
N SER A 249 -23.21 -4.79 -7.81
CA SER A 249 -23.48 -4.25 -9.14
C SER A 249 -22.96 -2.81 -9.28
N GLY A 250 -22.34 -2.51 -10.43
CA GLY A 250 -21.58 -1.28 -10.68
C GLY A 250 -20.08 -1.49 -10.48
N CYS A 251 -19.70 -2.42 -9.61
CA CYS A 251 -18.32 -2.72 -9.25
C CYS A 251 -17.91 -4.18 -9.45
N ASN A 252 -18.80 -5.01 -10.00
CA ASN A 252 -18.59 -6.45 -10.02
C ASN A 252 -17.73 -6.92 -11.20
N SER A 253 -17.51 -6.09 -12.20
CA SER A 253 -16.64 -6.41 -13.33
C SER A 253 -15.96 -5.16 -13.88
N ARG A 254 -14.83 -5.35 -14.59
CA ARG A 254 -14.13 -4.26 -15.28
C ARG A 254 -15.06 -3.42 -16.16
N SER A 255 -15.91 -4.09 -16.94
CA SER A 255 -16.84 -3.46 -17.88
C SER A 255 -17.87 -2.57 -17.18
N GLU A 256 -18.38 -3.00 -16.02
CA GLU A 256 -19.31 -2.19 -15.21
C GLU A 256 -18.64 -0.88 -14.76
N ILE A 257 -17.42 -0.98 -14.21
CA ILE A 257 -16.67 0.20 -13.74
C ILE A 257 -16.35 1.14 -14.91
N GLU A 258 -15.84 0.60 -16.03
CA GLU A 258 -15.51 1.41 -17.21
C GLU A 258 -16.75 2.14 -17.77
N THR A 259 -17.94 1.51 -17.71
CA THR A 259 -19.20 2.14 -18.12
C THR A 259 -19.58 3.32 -17.19
N GLU A 260 -19.40 3.15 -15.89
CA GLU A 260 -19.67 4.20 -14.90
C GLU A 260 -18.66 5.36 -15.02
N CYS A 261 -17.37 5.05 -15.25
CA CYS A 261 -16.33 6.05 -15.53
C CYS A 261 -16.68 6.96 -16.71
N LEU A 262 -17.21 6.39 -17.81
CA LEU A 262 -17.64 7.16 -18.98
C LEU A 262 -18.87 8.04 -18.69
N SER A 263 -19.77 7.57 -17.83
CA SER A 263 -20.96 8.33 -17.42
C SER A 263 -20.58 9.57 -16.60
N ASN A 264 -19.50 9.49 -15.80
CA ASN A 264 -18.95 10.61 -15.06
C ASN A 264 -18.27 11.66 -15.95
N ILE A 265 -17.82 11.29 -17.15
CA ILE A 265 -17.25 12.21 -18.16
C ILE A 265 -18.36 12.89 -18.98
N ALA A 266 -19.47 12.20 -19.27
CA ALA A 266 -20.59 12.77 -20.03
C ALA A 266 -21.28 13.97 -19.32
N GLY A 267 -21.04 14.15 -18.01
CA GLY A 267 -21.49 15.31 -17.23
C GLY A 267 -20.51 16.50 -17.19
N GLN A 268 -19.30 16.36 -17.72
CA GLN A 268 -18.31 17.44 -17.81
C GLN A 268 -17.86 17.58 -19.27
N GLY A 269 -18.39 18.60 -19.95
CA GLY A 269 -18.14 18.84 -21.37
C GLY A 269 -16.65 18.87 -21.72
N GLU A 270 -16.20 17.89 -22.49
CA GLU A 270 -15.84 18.02 -23.91
C GLU A 270 -15.59 16.60 -24.46
N ASN A 271 -16.19 16.30 -25.63
CA ASN A 271 -16.06 15.02 -26.34
C ASN A 271 -14.64 14.83 -26.90
N GLU A 272 -13.63 14.64 -26.06
CA GLU A 272 -12.37 14.02 -26.51
C GLU A 272 -12.57 12.51 -26.57
N LEU A 273 -13.04 12.05 -27.74
CA LEU A 273 -13.11 10.63 -28.08
C LEU A 273 -11.74 9.98 -27.83
N LYS A 274 -11.73 8.84 -27.13
CA LYS A 274 -10.52 8.02 -26.95
C LYS A 274 -9.92 7.75 -28.34
N PRO A 275 -8.67 8.17 -28.62
CA PRO A 275 -8.02 7.85 -29.89
C PRO A 275 -7.85 6.34 -30.00
N ILE A 276 -8.49 5.73 -31.00
CA ILE A 276 -8.35 4.31 -31.33
C ILE A 276 -7.36 4.19 -32.47
N PHE A 277 -6.48 3.18 -32.41
CA PHE A 277 -5.58 2.83 -33.49
C PHE A 277 -5.87 1.43 -33.99
N TYR A 278 -5.58 1.15 -35.26
CA TYR A 278 -5.72 -0.17 -35.85
C TYR A 278 -4.52 -0.46 -36.74
N LEU A 279 -4.32 -1.75 -37.01
CA LEU A 279 -3.36 -2.19 -38.02
C LEU A 279 -4.12 -2.31 -39.34
N ASP A 280 -3.76 -1.49 -40.33
CA ASP A 280 -4.40 -1.53 -41.65
C ASP A 280 -3.90 -2.72 -42.49
N ASP A 281 -4.50 -2.91 -43.67
CA ASP A 281 -4.14 -4.00 -44.60
C ASP A 281 -2.68 -3.90 -45.11
N ASN A 282 -2.08 -2.72 -45.05
CA ASN A 282 -0.68 -2.47 -45.40
C ASN A 282 0.26 -2.66 -44.19
N LYS A 283 -0.25 -3.17 -43.07
CA LYS A 283 0.45 -3.35 -41.80
C LYS A 283 1.00 -2.02 -41.26
N GLN A 284 0.21 -0.97 -41.34
CA GLN A 284 0.50 0.32 -40.74
C GLN A 284 -0.37 0.54 -39.52
N ILE A 285 0.22 1.04 -38.43
CA ILE A 285 -0.55 1.50 -37.28
C ILE A 285 -1.15 2.86 -37.65
N GLN A 286 -2.47 2.93 -37.78
CA GLN A 286 -3.23 4.11 -38.18
C GLN A 286 -4.25 4.45 -37.11
N PRO A 287 -4.48 5.74 -36.80
CA PRO A 287 -5.59 6.13 -35.94
C PRO A 287 -6.92 6.10 -36.71
N GLU A 288 -7.98 5.67 -36.04
CA GLU A 288 -9.36 5.63 -36.56
C GLU A 288 -9.96 7.04 -36.72
N ALA A 289 -9.46 8.00 -35.95
CA ALA A 289 -9.90 9.40 -35.97
C ALA A 289 -8.72 10.37 -35.85
N SER A 290 -8.99 11.67 -35.97
CA SER A 290 -7.95 12.69 -35.78
C SER A 290 -7.46 12.69 -34.33
N ILE A 291 -6.14 12.68 -34.16
CA ILE A 291 -5.49 12.77 -32.85
C ILE A 291 -5.52 14.23 -32.38
N PRO A 292 -5.76 14.51 -31.08
CA PRO A 292 -5.69 15.87 -30.55
C PRO A 292 -4.38 16.59 -30.92
N PRO A 293 -4.43 17.88 -31.33
CA PRO A 293 -3.23 18.66 -31.62
C PRO A 293 -2.29 18.70 -30.41
N GLY A 294 -0.98 18.51 -30.64
CA GLY A 294 0.02 18.54 -29.57
C GLY A 294 0.09 17.27 -28.70
N ALA A 295 -0.77 16.26 -28.93
CA ALA A 295 -0.65 14.97 -28.27
C ALA A 295 0.67 14.26 -28.65
N ALA A 296 1.33 13.65 -27.67
CA ALA A 296 2.44 12.73 -27.90
C ALA A 296 1.91 11.32 -28.12
N VAL A 297 2.26 10.70 -29.24
CA VAL A 297 1.98 9.27 -29.49
C VAL A 297 3.28 8.51 -29.28
N ILE A 298 3.25 7.41 -28.53
CA ILE A 298 4.43 6.64 -28.15
C ILE A 298 4.11 5.16 -28.32
N LEU A 299 4.92 4.45 -29.08
CA LEU A 299 4.87 2.99 -29.15
C LEU A 299 5.96 2.41 -28.28
N THR A 300 5.60 1.54 -27.34
CA THR A 300 6.55 0.86 -26.45
C THR A 300 6.42 -0.64 -26.56
N SER A 301 7.47 -1.36 -26.16
CA SER A 301 7.33 -2.77 -25.78
C SER A 301 6.42 -2.90 -24.54
N THR A 302 5.97 -4.10 -24.24
CA THR A 302 5.26 -4.40 -22.97
C THR A 302 6.12 -4.15 -21.73
N TYR A 303 7.44 -4.07 -21.87
CA TYR A 303 8.38 -3.73 -20.80
C TYR A 303 8.70 -2.23 -20.72
N GLY A 304 7.95 -1.38 -21.43
CA GLY A 304 8.09 0.08 -21.38
C GLY A 304 9.27 0.66 -22.17
N ARG A 305 10.02 -0.16 -22.92
CA ARG A 305 11.05 0.36 -23.82
C ARG A 305 10.38 1.13 -24.95
N VAL A 306 10.68 2.41 -25.09
CA VAL A 306 10.21 3.23 -26.21
C VAL A 306 10.81 2.69 -27.51
N ILE A 307 9.93 2.37 -28.44
CA ILE A 307 10.28 1.90 -29.79
C ILE A 307 10.21 3.08 -30.74
N HIS A 308 9.12 3.86 -30.65
CA HIS A 308 8.93 5.08 -31.42
C HIS A 308 8.13 6.11 -30.63
N GLN A 309 8.30 7.38 -30.99
CA GLN A 309 7.58 8.51 -30.41
C GLN A 309 7.34 9.58 -31.48
N TRP A 310 6.15 10.19 -31.45
CA TRP A 310 5.73 11.29 -32.31
C TRP A 310 5.10 12.38 -31.46
N ILE A 311 5.21 13.61 -31.93
CA ILE A 311 4.47 14.76 -31.40
C ILE A 311 3.50 15.18 -32.50
N SER A 312 2.21 15.25 -32.18
CA SER A 312 1.10 15.48 -33.11
C SER A 312 1.25 16.80 -33.88
N ALA A 313 1.80 16.70 -35.09
CA ALA A 313 1.60 17.62 -36.21
C ALA A 313 1.31 16.87 -37.54
N ALA A 314 1.45 15.54 -37.56
CA ALA A 314 1.10 14.65 -38.68
C ALA A 314 0.63 13.30 -38.12
N GLN A 315 -0.24 12.60 -38.84
CA GLN A 315 -0.71 11.26 -38.48
C GLN A 315 0.49 10.31 -38.34
N PRO A 316 0.72 9.70 -37.16
CA PRO A 316 1.87 8.83 -36.96
C PRO A 316 1.67 7.53 -37.76
N ILE A 317 2.57 7.25 -38.70
CA ILE A 317 2.59 6.00 -39.45
C ILE A 317 3.76 5.17 -38.95
N VAL A 318 3.46 4.03 -38.32
CA VAL A 318 4.45 2.98 -38.05
C VAL A 318 4.28 1.88 -39.08
N LEU A 319 5.33 1.56 -39.81
CA LEU A 319 5.38 0.32 -40.59
C LEU A 319 5.54 -0.84 -39.60
N ALA A 320 4.46 -1.56 -39.29
CA ALA A 320 4.51 -2.71 -38.37
C ALA A 320 5.37 -3.86 -38.90
N ASN A 321 5.70 -3.84 -40.20
CA ASN A 321 6.64 -4.78 -40.83
C ASN A 321 8.06 -4.71 -40.26
N ASP A 322 8.46 -3.56 -39.71
CA ASP A 322 9.78 -3.37 -39.12
C ASP A 322 9.83 -3.79 -37.64
N LEU A 323 8.69 -4.19 -37.08
CA LEU A 323 8.57 -4.62 -35.70
C LEU A 323 8.51 -6.15 -35.61
N PRO A 324 9.23 -6.76 -34.66
CA PRO A 324 9.05 -8.17 -34.36
C PRO A 324 7.58 -8.48 -34.04
N ALA A 325 7.10 -9.67 -34.42
CA ALA A 325 5.79 -10.10 -33.99
C ALA A 325 5.71 -10.16 -32.46
N GLY A 326 4.66 -9.59 -31.90
CA GLY A 326 4.54 -9.42 -30.46
C GLY A 326 3.42 -8.46 -30.06
N VAL A 327 3.29 -8.27 -28.75
CA VAL A 327 2.36 -7.31 -28.17
C VAL A 327 3.12 -6.03 -27.87
N TYR A 328 2.50 -4.91 -28.22
CA TYR A 328 3.03 -3.57 -28.02
C TYR A 328 2.00 -2.71 -27.30
N VAL A 329 2.47 -1.66 -26.65
CA VAL A 329 1.61 -0.67 -26.00
C VAL A 329 1.75 0.63 -26.76
N LEU A 330 0.66 1.09 -27.34
CA LEU A 330 0.55 2.43 -27.89
C LEU A 330 0.02 3.36 -26.81
N ILE A 331 0.67 4.49 -26.61
CA ILE A 331 0.34 5.51 -25.62
C ILE A 331 0.05 6.81 -26.36
N VAL A 332 -1.06 7.47 -26.04
CA VAL A 332 -1.35 8.83 -26.50
C VAL A 332 -1.48 9.73 -25.28
N ALA A 333 -0.54 10.64 -25.10
CA ALA A 333 -0.55 11.62 -24.01
C ALA A 333 -0.94 13.00 -24.55
N THR A 334 -2.03 13.56 -24.05
CA THR A 334 -2.41 14.97 -24.22
C THR A 334 -1.99 15.77 -22.98
N ASP A 335 -2.19 17.08 -23.01
CA ASP A 335 -2.06 17.95 -21.84
C ASP A 335 -3.01 17.57 -20.70
N LYS A 336 -4.13 16.91 -21.02
CA LYS A 336 -5.18 16.53 -20.07
C LYS A 336 -5.17 15.03 -19.71
N ARG A 337 -4.89 14.13 -20.64
CA ARG A 337 -5.16 12.69 -20.51
C ARG A 337 -4.06 11.82 -21.13
N ILE A 338 -3.95 10.57 -20.66
CA ILE A 338 -3.08 9.55 -21.27
C ILE A 338 -3.92 8.33 -21.60
N TYR A 339 -3.98 7.98 -22.88
CA TYR A 339 -4.64 6.78 -23.38
C TYR A 339 -3.60 5.71 -23.65
N LYS A 340 -3.90 4.45 -23.32
CA LYS A 340 -3.09 3.32 -23.77
C LYS A 340 -3.94 2.30 -24.53
N GLN A 341 -3.33 1.69 -25.54
CA GLN A 341 -3.95 0.65 -26.35
C GLN A 341 -2.93 -0.47 -26.60
N LEU A 342 -3.34 -1.71 -26.35
CA LEU A 342 -2.56 -2.89 -26.72
C LEU A 342 -2.69 -3.12 -28.23
N MET A 343 -1.55 -3.30 -28.89
CA MET A 343 -1.46 -3.60 -30.32
C MET A 343 -0.82 -4.97 -30.49
N LEU A 344 -1.50 -5.88 -31.19
CA LEU A 344 -0.94 -7.17 -31.57
C LEU A 344 -0.39 -7.08 -32.99
N ILE A 345 0.92 -7.29 -33.14
CA ILE A 345 1.58 -7.35 -34.45
C ILE A 345 1.89 -8.83 -34.74
N GLY A 346 1.23 -9.38 -35.77
CA GLY A 346 1.41 -10.76 -36.21
C GLY A 346 2.67 -10.97 -37.06
N ARG A 347 3.11 -12.23 -37.21
CA ARG A 347 4.08 -12.59 -38.26
C ARG A 347 3.40 -12.47 -39.64
N PRO A 348 4.15 -12.12 -40.69
CA PRO A 348 3.59 -11.95 -42.02
C PRO A 348 2.89 -13.19 -42.57
#